data_AF-A0AA37LZI8-F1
#
_entry.id   AF-A0AA37LZI8-F1
#
_cell.length_a   1.000
_cell.length_b   1.000
_cell.length_c   1.000
_cell.angle_alpha   90.00
_cell.angle_beta   90.00
_cell.angle_gamma   90.00
#
_symmetry.space_group_name_H-M   'P 1'
#
loop_
_entity.id
_entity.type
_entity.pdbx_description
1 polymer ?
#
loop_
_entity_poly.entity_id
_entity_poly.type
_entity_poly.pdbx_seq_one_letter_code
_entity_poly.pdbx_strand_id
1 'polypeptide(L)'
;MAYQAPRACAVAGHLELYKELAVPLLLDVSIAKEARENGNHAIFNLIIEAPCRYKVFGDYNRAMNTTAPKARFFEWRPRDSTVAAGDSGI
;
A
#
# COMPACT_ATOMS: atom_id res chain seq x y z
N MET A 1 19.17 1.88 -4.92
CA MET A 1 18.93 1.22 -3.62
C MET A 1 17.67 1.71 -2.88
N ALA A 2 17.10 2.88 -3.22
CA ALA A 2 15.98 3.49 -2.47
C ALA A 2 14.70 2.65 -2.30
N TYR A 3 14.45 1.64 -3.16
CA TYR A 3 13.27 0.78 -3.06
C TYR A 3 13.45 -0.42 -2.08
N GLN A 4 14.69 -0.86 -1.84
CA GLN A 4 14.95 -2.11 -1.10
C GLN A 4 14.81 -1.94 0.42
N ALA A 5 15.32 -0.84 0.99
CA ALA A 5 15.22 -0.55 2.42
C ALA A 5 13.76 -0.50 2.93
N PRO A 6 12.85 0.26 2.28
CA PRO A 6 11.45 0.32 2.71
C PRO A 6 10.66 -0.97 2.44
N ARG A 7 11.02 -1.72 1.39
CA ARG A 7 10.50 -3.07 1.19
C ARG A 7 10.91 -4.01 2.33
N ALA A 8 12.18 -3.97 2.74
CA ALA A 8 12.66 -4.74 3.89
C ALA A 8 11.92 -4.33 5.18
N CYS A 9 11.63 -3.04 5.37
CA CYS A 9 10.82 -2.56 6.49
C CYS A 9 9.38 -3.07 6.42
N ALA A 10 8.77 -3.13 5.23
CA ALA A 10 7.43 -3.67 5.02
C ALA A 10 7.35 -5.17 5.35
N VAL A 11 8.40 -5.93 5.04
CA VAL A 11 8.50 -7.36 5.39
C VAL A 11 8.81 -7.56 6.88
N ALA A 12 9.72 -6.77 7.45
CA ALA A 12 10.18 -6.91 8.83
C ALA A 12 9.27 -6.24 9.88
N GLY A 13 8.37 -5.34 9.46
CA GLY A 13 7.43 -4.64 10.35
C GLY A 13 7.99 -3.39 11.03
N HIS A 14 9.10 -2.84 10.53
CA HIS A 14 9.70 -1.62 11.10
C HIS A 14 8.96 -0.36 10.65
N LEU A 15 7.83 -0.06 11.29
CA LEU A 15 6.95 1.08 10.94
C LEU A 15 7.64 2.45 11.07
N GLU A 16 8.36 2.70 12.17
CA GLU A 16 8.97 4.01 12.41
C GLU A 16 10.11 4.27 11.41
N LEU A 17 10.96 3.27 11.17
CA LEU A 17 11.99 3.35 10.13
C LEU A 17 11.38 3.50 8.72
N TYR A 18 10.24 2.86 8.48
CA TYR A 18 9.50 3.01 7.23
C TYR A 18 9.03 4.46 7.02
N LYS A 19 8.52 5.13 8.07
CA LYS A 19 8.09 6.53 8.01
C LYS A 19 9.26 7.48 7.76
N GLU A 20 10.41 7.25 8.40
CA GLU A 20 11.62 8.07 8.19
C GLU A 20 12.16 7.95 6.76
N LEU A 21 12.04 6.77 6.16
CA LEU A 21 12.47 6.49 4.80
C LEU A 21 11.42 6.85 3.74
N ALA A 22 10.21 7.27 4.14
CA ALA A 22 9.05 7.45 3.27
C ALA A 22 9.23 8.61 2.26
N VAL A 23 9.80 8.30 1.10
CA VAL A 23 9.88 9.15 -0.11
C VAL A 23 8.73 8.76 -1.07
N PRO A 24 8.23 9.64 -1.98
CA PRO A 24 7.14 9.37 -2.94
C PRO A 24 7.20 8.03 -3.70
N LEU A 25 8.37 7.40 -3.79
CA LEU A 25 8.54 6.07 -4.37
C LEU A 25 7.85 4.92 -3.60
N LEU A 26 7.43 5.16 -2.37
CA LEU A 26 7.14 4.09 -1.39
C LEU A 26 5.67 3.88 -1.10
N LEU A 27 4.81 4.75 -1.61
CA LEU A 27 3.37 4.51 -1.68
C LEU A 27 3.02 3.49 -2.77
N ASP A 28 3.90 2.49 -2.95
CA ASP A 28 3.71 1.42 -3.91
C ASP A 28 2.78 0.35 -3.36
N VAL A 29 1.80 0.03 -4.19
CA VAL A 29 0.79 -0.99 -3.93
C VAL A 29 1.45 -2.36 -3.75
N SER A 30 2.59 -2.62 -4.41
CA SER A 30 3.38 -3.85 -4.22
C SER A 30 3.93 -3.96 -2.80
N ILE A 31 4.50 -2.87 -2.25
CA ILE A 31 5.01 -2.82 -0.87
C ILE A 31 3.87 -2.98 0.12
N ALA A 32 2.72 -2.34 -0.13
CA ALA A 32 1.52 -2.52 0.69
C ALA A 32 1.06 -3.98 0.71
N LYS A 33 1.03 -4.63 -0.46
CA LYS A 33 0.67 -6.04 -0.58
C LYS A 33 1.64 -6.94 0.20
N GLU A 34 2.94 -6.71 0.07
CA GLU A 34 3.96 -7.47 0.82
C GLU A 34 3.85 -7.23 2.33
N ALA A 35 3.59 -6.00 2.78
CA ALA A 35 3.35 -5.72 4.20
C ALA A 35 2.15 -6.52 4.73
N ARG A 36 1.04 -6.54 3.97
CA ARG A 36 -0.15 -7.31 4.32
C ARG A 36 0.11 -8.83 4.35
N GLU A 37 0.85 -9.35 3.37
CA GLU A 37 1.20 -10.78 3.30
C GLU A 37 2.08 -11.23 4.48
N ASN A 38 2.88 -10.32 5.04
CA ASN A 38 3.69 -10.57 6.23
C ASN A 38 3.00 -10.18 7.56
N GLY A 39 1.71 -9.79 7.53
CA GLY A 39 0.95 -9.42 8.74
C GLY A 39 1.22 -8.00 9.28
N ASN A 40 2.00 -7.20 8.56
CA ASN A 40 2.36 -5.83 8.93
C ASN A 40 1.28 -4.84 8.48
N HIS A 41 0.11 -4.93 9.10
CA HIS A 41 -1.07 -4.13 8.75
C HIS A 41 -0.89 -2.62 8.96
N ALA A 42 -0.01 -2.19 9.87
CA ALA A 42 0.25 -0.77 10.11
C ALA A 42 0.89 -0.08 8.89
N ILE A 43 1.85 -0.74 8.23
CA ILE A 43 2.49 -0.22 7.02
C ILE A 43 1.52 -0.29 5.84
N PHE A 44 0.74 -1.37 5.74
CA PHE A 44 -0.32 -1.49 4.73
C PHE A 44 -1.34 -0.34 4.83
N ASN A 45 -1.89 -0.10 6.02
CA ASN A 45 -2.87 0.98 6.24
C ASN A 45 -2.25 2.34 5.91
N LEU A 46 -1.00 2.59 6.32
CA LEU A 46 -0.32 3.85 6.01
C LEU A 46 -0.18 4.10 4.50
N ILE A 47 0.08 3.06 3.70
CA ILE A 47 0.18 3.19 2.24
C ILE A 47 -1.20 3.31 1.59
N ILE A 48 -2.19 2.56 2.08
CA ILE A 48 -3.55 2.59 1.53
C ILE A 48 -4.30 3.86 1.93
N GLU A 49 -4.08 4.45 3.08
CA GLU A 49 -4.72 5.71 3.47
C GLU A 49 -4.13 6.93 2.77
N ALA A 50 -2.96 6.78 2.12
CA ALA A 50 -2.34 7.87 1.40
C ALA A 50 -3.19 8.33 0.19
N PRO A 51 -3.31 9.65 -0.02
CA PRO A 51 -4.14 10.23 -1.08
C PRO A 51 -3.62 9.93 -2.50
N CYS A 52 -2.30 9.77 -2.66
CA CYS A 52 -1.66 9.46 -3.93
C CYS A 52 -0.81 8.21 -3.80
N ARG A 53 -1.15 7.15 -4.52
CA ARG A 53 -0.39 5.89 -4.56
C ARG A 53 0.30 5.79 -5.91
N TYR A 54 1.53 5.28 -5.93
CA TYR A 54 2.34 5.23 -7.14
C TYR A 54 2.62 3.78 -7.49
N LYS A 55 2.70 3.43 -8.78
CA LYS A 55 3.33 2.16 -9.15
C LYS A 55 4.72 2.43 -9.67
N VAL A 56 5.68 2.16 -8.81
CA VAL A 56 7.10 2.36 -9.07
C VAL A 56 7.70 1.08 -9.60
N PHE A 57 7.34 -0.05 -9.00
CA PHE A 57 7.79 -1.36 -9.41
C PHE A 57 6.77 -2.03 -10.33
N GLY A 58 7.16 -2.25 -11.58
CA GLY A 58 6.38 -3.01 -12.53
C GLY A 58 6.68 -4.50 -12.42
N ASP A 59 5.76 -5.30 -11.87
CA ASP A 59 5.94 -6.77 -11.75
C ASP A 59 6.18 -7.46 -13.10
N TYR A 60 5.57 -6.94 -14.17
CA TYR A 60 5.71 -7.45 -15.54
C TYR A 60 7.07 -7.11 -16.17
N ASN A 61 7.53 -5.87 -15.96
CA ASN A 61 8.76 -5.37 -16.58
C ASN A 61 10.00 -5.56 -15.69
N ARG A 62 9.79 -6.02 -14.44
CA ARG A 62 10.79 -6.13 -13.36
C ARG A 62 11.68 -4.88 -13.23
N ALA A 63 11.10 -3.72 -13.53
CA ALA A 63 11.80 -2.45 -13.62
C ALA A 63 11.24 -1.43 -12.63
N MET A 64 12.12 -0.59 -12.09
CA MET A 64 11.79 0.51 -11.20
C MET A 64 11.73 1.81 -12.01
N ASN A 65 10.58 2.47 -12.02
CA ASN A 65 10.41 3.78 -12.64
C ASN A 65 10.58 4.88 -11.57
N THR A 66 11.82 5.28 -11.32
CA THR A 66 12.18 6.28 -10.30
C THR A 66 12.07 7.72 -10.78
N THR A 67 12.14 7.96 -12.09
CA THR A 67 12.24 9.32 -12.67
C THR A 67 10.88 10.00 -12.86
N ALA A 68 9.82 9.21 -13.06
CA ALA A 68 8.45 9.69 -13.22
C ALA A 68 7.47 8.57 -12.84
N PRO A 69 7.28 8.31 -11.53
CA PRO A 69 6.41 7.23 -11.09
C PRO A 69 4.97 7.53 -11.50
N LYS A 70 4.32 6.57 -12.17
CA LYS A 70 2.91 6.73 -12.56
C LYS A 70 2.04 6.69 -11.32
N ALA A 71 1.35 7.79 -11.04
CA ALA A 71 0.26 7.79 -10.07
C ALA A 71 -0.75 6.73 -10.51
N ARG A 72 -1.05 5.81 -9.61
CA ARG A 72 -2.02 4.75 -9.85
C ARG A 72 -3.19 5.04 -8.94
N PHE A 73 -4.32 5.38 -9.54
CA PHE A 73 -5.59 5.36 -8.82
C PHE A 73 -5.83 3.92 -8.41
N PHE A 74 -5.63 3.63 -7.13
CA PHE A 74 -5.97 2.34 -6.57
C PHE A 74 -7.42 2.43 -6.15
N GLU A 75 -8.28 1.90 -7.02
CA GLU A 75 -9.71 1.82 -6.80
C GLU A 75 -9.98 0.90 -5.60
N TRP A 76 -10.02 1.51 -4.42
CA TRP A 76 -10.45 0.86 -3.20
C TRP A 76 -11.98 0.82 -3.26
N ARG A 77 -12.54 -0.36 -3.55
CA ARG A 77 -13.92 -0.66 -3.18
C ARG A 77 -13.93 -0.90 -1.67
N PRO A 78 -14.59 -0.06 -0.86
CA PRO A 78 -14.93 -0.48 0.49
C PRO A 78 -15.62 -1.83 0.38
N ARG A 79 -15.24 -2.80 1.20
CA ARG A 79 -16.09 -3.97 1.37
C ARG A 79 -17.38 -3.43 1.98
N ASP A 80 -18.46 -3.41 1.20
CA ASP A 80 -19.79 -3.00 1.64
C ASP A 80 -20.10 -3.69 2.97
N SER A 81 -20.00 -2.94 4.06
CA SER A 81 -20.36 -3.39 5.40
C SER A 81 -21.79 -2.99 5.67
N THR A 82 -22.73 -3.51 4.89
CA THR A 82 -24.17 -3.50 5.22
C THR A 82 -24.89 -4.58 4.40
N VAL A 83 -24.72 -5.82 4.82
CA VAL A 83 -25.77 -6.83 4.66
C VAL A 83 -26.37 -7.08 6.04
N ALA A 84 -27.69 -6.86 6.13
CA ALA A 84 -28.63 -7.37 7.12
C ALA A 84 -28.69 -6.74 8.54
N ALA A 85 -29.59 -5.76 8.68
CA ALA A 85 -30.66 -5.77 9.70
C ALA A 85 -31.84 -5.05 9.01
N GLY A 86 -32.88 -5.73 8.52
CA GLY A 86 -33.85 -6.41 9.37
C GLY A 86 -34.81 -5.36 9.92
N ASP A 87 -35.70 -4.82 9.09
CA ASP A 87 -36.86 -4.08 9.59
C ASP A 87 -38.12 -4.58 8.87
N SER A 88 -38.97 -5.18 9.70
CA SER A 88 -40.25 -5.78 9.37
C SER A 88 -41.31 -4.95 10.10
N GLY A 89 -42.34 -4.49 9.40
CA GLY A 89 -43.49 -3.76 9.96
C GLY A 89 -43.35 -2.24 9.76
N ILE A 90 -44.36 -1.50 9.30
CA ILE A 90 -45.81 -1.71 9.19
C ILE A 90 -46.28 -1.15 7.84
#